data_AF-M4U5D2-F1
#
_entry.id   AF-M4U5D2-F1
#
_cell.length_a   1.000
_cell.length_b   1.000
_cell.length_c   1.000
_cell.angle_alpha   90.00
_cell.angle_beta   90.00
_cell.angle_gamma   90.00
#
_symmetry.space_group_name_H-M   'P 1'
#
loop_
_entity.id
_entity.type
_entity.pdbx_description
1 polymer ?
#
loop_
_entity_poly.entity_id
_entity_poly.type
_entity_poly.pdbx_seq_one_letter_code
_entity_poly.pdbx_strand_id
1 'polypeptide(L)'
;MPIWKHIINRFGLCLLLITPGVNAMSSKPDLNTLELSFRQNCAGRYQLELPADMQQVVGSFGLPEIGFNVYAPDSNNHDDGVFRGDNRLARWLSYIEAKRTERKSIKAHYVLQDTKGDSPLKTVVYYADNREVMVDKNAMHDYNSFFFKDFPQQHMGLTMSPGLGRGMFERSDSQYKQKFSQQLKVMQGKAEQVHYAAWPHTRLGLCLDDELVFEQAQPSSREAYLVKFYNGKNTRMNIDVTSYGKNSDDYIAKGIKEASGLLSFFASTNMKVAGREGKLFISDGDRPGSSDFRWFSTDTKSDSIRFAHIEIDGDVNINDYPELKGLNGTEVVYGFLKGVTIRPNGMMGVTK
;
A
#
# COMPACT_ATOMS: atom_id res chain seq x y z
N MET A 1 33.41 -65.31 -14.29
CA MET A 1 33.04 -65.92 -15.58
C MET A 1 31.96 -66.96 -15.32
N PRO A 2 30.94 -67.16 -16.18
CA PRO A 2 30.59 -66.46 -17.43
C PRO A 2 29.26 -65.66 -17.29
N ILE A 3 29.04 -64.48 -17.90
CA ILE A 3 28.94 -64.09 -19.32
C ILE A 3 27.75 -64.76 -20.04
N TRP A 4 26.70 -63.98 -20.30
CA TRP A 4 26.12 -63.90 -21.65
C TRP A 4 25.55 -62.51 -21.95
N LYS A 5 25.94 -62.01 -23.12
CA LYS A 5 25.56 -60.76 -23.79
C LYS A 5 24.29 -61.00 -24.60
N HIS A 6 23.44 -59.98 -24.76
CA HIS A 6 22.97 -59.59 -26.09
C HIS A 6 22.74 -58.07 -26.18
N ILE A 7 23.21 -57.55 -27.30
CA ILE A 7 23.19 -56.18 -27.81
C ILE A 7 21.88 -55.96 -28.58
N ILE A 8 21.32 -54.74 -28.55
CA ILE A 8 20.72 -53.96 -29.68
C ILE A 8 20.32 -52.59 -29.07
N ASN A 9 21.09 -51.52 -29.23
CA ASN A 9 21.21 -50.58 -30.36
C ASN A 9 20.14 -49.46 -30.36
N ARG A 10 20.64 -48.22 -30.51
CA ARG A 10 19.96 -46.94 -30.82
C ARG A 10 19.13 -46.29 -29.70
N PHE A 11 19.62 -45.19 -29.17
CA PHE A 11 19.14 -43.85 -29.54
C PHE A 11 20.08 -42.81 -28.92
N GLY A 12 20.87 -42.18 -29.78
CA GLY A 12 21.39 -40.85 -29.47
C GLY A 12 20.19 -39.91 -29.43
N LEU A 13 19.99 -39.27 -28.29
CA LEU A 13 19.33 -37.99 -28.21
C LEU A 13 20.05 -37.23 -27.10
N CYS A 14 21.06 -36.45 -27.49
CA CYS A 14 21.45 -35.30 -26.70
C CYS A 14 20.20 -34.42 -26.61
N LEU A 15 19.49 -34.50 -25.49
CA LEU A 15 18.59 -33.45 -25.05
C LEU A 15 19.48 -32.24 -24.74
N LEU A 16 19.75 -31.46 -25.79
CA LEU A 16 20.04 -30.05 -25.64
C LEU A 16 18.82 -29.46 -24.95
N LEU A 17 18.88 -29.36 -23.62
CA LEU A 17 18.06 -28.45 -22.85
C LEU A 17 18.49 -27.04 -23.29
N ILE A 18 17.86 -26.57 -24.37
CA ILE A 18 17.86 -25.15 -24.71
C ILE A 18 16.94 -24.53 -23.66
N THR A 19 17.52 -24.12 -22.54
CA THR A 19 16.88 -23.14 -21.67
C THR A 19 16.57 -21.95 -22.58
N PRO A 20 15.31 -21.51 -22.73
CA PRO A 20 15.04 -20.27 -23.43
C PRO A 20 15.87 -19.20 -22.73
N GLY A 21 16.85 -18.66 -23.45
CA GLY A 21 17.68 -17.59 -22.94
C GLY A 21 16.75 -16.46 -22.56
N VAL A 22 16.73 -16.12 -21.27
CA VAL A 22 16.20 -14.85 -20.80
C VAL A 22 17.14 -13.79 -21.39
N ASN A 23 16.85 -13.35 -22.61
CA ASN A 23 17.45 -12.14 -23.14
C ASN A 23 17.01 -11.04 -22.19
N ALA A 24 17.94 -10.51 -21.41
CA ALA A 24 17.71 -9.36 -20.56
C ALA A 24 17.21 -8.22 -21.45
N MET A 25 15.89 -8.01 -21.42
CA MET A 25 15.23 -7.00 -22.24
C MET A 25 15.59 -5.64 -21.63
N SER A 26 16.62 -4.99 -22.21
CA SER A 26 17.21 -3.77 -21.66
C SER A 26 16.45 -2.50 -22.06
N SER A 27 15.59 -2.57 -23.08
CA SER A 27 14.78 -1.46 -23.60
C SER A 27 13.31 -1.62 -23.22
N LYS A 28 12.67 -0.53 -22.74
CA LYS A 28 11.19 -0.43 -22.62
C LYS A 28 10.62 -0.81 -24.00
N PRO A 29 9.79 -1.86 -24.15
CA PRO A 29 9.01 -1.99 -25.37
C PRO A 29 8.20 -0.70 -25.49
N ASP A 30 8.24 -0.04 -26.66
CA ASP A 30 7.66 1.28 -26.83
C ASP A 30 6.13 1.18 -26.84
N LEU A 31 5.53 0.99 -25.67
CA LEU A 31 4.09 0.90 -25.49
C LEU A 31 3.38 2.20 -25.90
N ASN A 32 4.12 3.32 -26.00
CA ASN A 32 3.58 4.62 -26.37
C ASN A 32 3.42 4.77 -27.90
N THR A 33 3.92 3.80 -28.69
CA THR A 33 3.69 3.73 -30.16
C THR A 33 2.43 2.95 -30.53
N LEU A 34 1.79 2.32 -29.56
CA LEU A 34 0.54 1.59 -29.73
C LEU A 34 -0.63 2.55 -29.46
N GLU A 35 -1.78 2.36 -30.10
CA GLU A 35 -2.99 3.21 -29.92
C GLU A 35 -3.63 3.10 -28.52
N LEU A 36 -2.86 2.65 -27.51
CA LEU A 36 -3.28 2.55 -26.12
C LEU A 36 -3.04 3.89 -25.40
N SER A 37 -4.11 4.49 -24.88
CA SER A 37 -4.00 5.70 -24.07
C SER A 37 -3.45 5.37 -22.68
N PHE A 38 -2.48 6.17 -22.21
CA PHE A 38 -1.93 6.07 -20.86
C PHE A 38 -2.31 7.28 -20.01
N ARG A 39 -2.38 7.07 -18.70
CA ARG A 39 -2.58 8.10 -17.69
C ARG A 39 -1.54 7.95 -16.58
N GLN A 40 -1.03 9.07 -16.10
CA GLN A 40 -0.22 9.08 -14.87
C GLN A 40 -1.14 9.03 -13.65
N ASN A 41 -0.81 8.13 -12.74
CA ASN A 41 -1.54 7.90 -11.50
C ASN A 41 -0.60 8.08 -10.31
N CYS A 42 -1.11 8.67 -9.24
CA CYS A 42 -0.40 8.70 -7.98
C CYS A 42 -0.35 7.31 -7.32
N ALA A 43 0.79 6.93 -6.75
CA ALA A 43 0.81 5.94 -5.67
C ALA A 43 1.89 6.22 -4.62
N GLY A 44 1.50 6.83 -3.51
CA GLY A 44 2.37 7.22 -2.41
C GLY A 44 3.38 8.27 -2.85
N ARG A 45 4.67 7.92 -2.77
CA ARG A 45 5.79 8.76 -3.23
C ARG A 45 6.14 8.54 -4.70
N TYR A 46 5.45 7.63 -5.36
CA TYR A 46 5.66 7.24 -6.75
C TYR A 46 4.51 7.71 -7.63
N GLN A 47 4.75 7.69 -8.93
CA GLN A 47 3.74 7.84 -9.95
C GLN A 47 3.87 6.69 -10.97
N LEU A 48 2.74 6.23 -11.49
CA LEU A 48 2.67 5.12 -12.42
C LEU A 48 2.03 5.58 -13.73
N GLU A 49 2.70 5.34 -14.85
CA GLU A 49 2.09 5.43 -16.19
C GLU A 49 1.37 4.11 -16.49
N LEU A 50 0.03 4.11 -16.38
CA LEU A 50 -0.83 2.95 -16.60
C LEU A 50 -1.81 3.20 -17.74
N PRO A 51 -2.37 2.14 -18.37
CA PRO A 51 -3.47 2.30 -19.32
C PRO A 51 -4.60 3.14 -18.72
N ALA A 52 -5.23 3.98 -19.54
CA ALA A 52 -6.20 4.98 -19.08
C ALA A 52 -7.47 4.39 -18.43
N ASP A 53 -7.75 3.11 -18.66
CA ASP A 53 -8.84 2.37 -18.02
C ASP A 53 -8.48 1.83 -16.62
N MET A 54 -7.20 1.84 -16.23
CA MET A 54 -6.76 1.47 -14.88
C MET A 54 -7.17 2.54 -13.87
N GLN A 55 -8.04 2.17 -12.94
CA GLN A 55 -8.54 3.05 -11.89
C GLN A 55 -8.01 2.62 -10.53
N GLN A 56 -7.68 3.58 -9.67
CA GLN A 56 -7.35 3.31 -8.27
C GLN A 56 -8.61 2.84 -7.55
N VAL A 57 -8.58 1.64 -6.98
CA VAL A 57 -9.71 1.06 -6.25
C VAL A 57 -9.58 1.25 -4.74
N VAL A 58 -8.36 1.16 -4.23
CA VAL A 58 -8.05 1.28 -2.80
C VAL A 58 -6.67 1.92 -2.64
N GLY A 59 -6.56 2.87 -1.71
CA GLY A 59 -5.31 3.38 -1.18
C GLY A 59 -5.34 3.28 0.35
N SER A 60 -4.32 2.72 0.95
CA SER A 60 -4.18 2.61 2.41
C SER A 60 -2.88 3.24 2.83
N PHE A 61 -2.89 3.98 3.93
CA PHE A 61 -1.69 4.57 4.52
C PHE A 61 -1.66 4.36 6.03
N GLY A 62 -0.46 4.15 6.56
CA GLY A 62 -0.22 3.94 7.98
C GLY A 62 1.09 4.56 8.48
N LEU A 63 0.94 5.26 9.61
CA LEU A 63 1.97 5.63 10.57
C LEU A 63 1.61 5.03 11.93
N PRO A 64 2.55 4.99 12.91
CA PRO A 64 2.19 4.70 14.29
C PRO A 64 1.10 5.62 14.86
N GLU A 65 1.08 6.89 14.44
CA GLU A 65 0.19 7.93 14.98
C GLU A 65 -1.15 8.03 14.26
N ILE A 66 -1.21 7.76 12.95
CA ILE A 66 -2.43 7.83 12.12
C ILE A 66 -2.38 6.83 10.97
N GLY A 67 -3.54 6.43 10.49
CA GLY A 67 -3.74 5.69 9.26
C GLY A 67 -5.15 5.93 8.71
N PHE A 68 -5.29 5.75 7.41
CA PHE A 68 -6.54 5.97 6.69
C PHE A 68 -6.57 5.22 5.37
N ASN A 69 -7.79 5.04 4.87
CA ASN A 69 -8.07 4.46 3.56
C ASN A 69 -8.74 5.51 2.66
N VAL A 70 -8.47 5.41 1.37
CA VAL A 70 -9.18 6.08 0.29
C VAL A 70 -9.67 5.02 -0.70
N TYR A 71 -10.83 5.26 -1.30
CA TYR A 71 -11.48 4.33 -2.21
C TYR A 71 -11.87 5.08 -3.48
N ALA A 72 -12.11 4.33 -4.56
CA ALA A 72 -12.65 4.92 -5.79
C ALA A 72 -13.90 5.78 -5.48
N PRO A 73 -14.08 6.96 -6.11
CA PRO A 73 -15.17 7.87 -5.78
C PRO A 73 -16.58 7.28 -5.91
N ASP A 74 -16.75 6.28 -6.77
CA ASP A 74 -17.99 5.53 -7.03
C ASP A 74 -18.14 4.28 -6.17
N SER A 75 -17.14 3.97 -5.35
CA SER A 75 -17.17 2.86 -4.39
C SER A 75 -18.15 3.19 -3.26
N ASN A 76 -19.39 2.73 -3.43
CA ASN A 76 -20.41 2.85 -2.39
C ASN A 76 -20.05 1.93 -1.22
N ASN A 77 -20.17 2.45 0.02
CA ASN A 77 -20.18 1.71 1.30
C ASN A 77 -18.85 1.54 2.08
N HIS A 78 -17.92 2.49 2.00
CA HIS A 78 -16.75 2.50 2.90
C HIS A 78 -16.82 3.61 3.95
N ASP A 79 -17.33 3.27 5.15
CA ASP A 79 -17.39 4.18 6.29
C ASP A 79 -16.05 4.26 7.08
N ASP A 80 -14.98 3.66 6.55
CA ASP A 80 -13.62 3.70 7.11
C ASP A 80 -12.61 4.50 6.26
N GLY A 81 -13.12 5.31 5.31
CA GLY A 81 -12.33 6.21 4.47
C GLY A 81 -12.96 7.59 4.24
N VAL A 82 -13.27 7.89 2.98
CA VAL A 82 -13.81 9.20 2.57
C VAL A 82 -15.34 9.22 2.68
N PHE A 83 -15.86 10.19 3.42
CA PHE A 83 -17.29 10.51 3.51
C PHE A 83 -17.61 11.65 2.55
N ARG A 84 -18.46 11.38 1.55
CA ARG A 84 -18.93 12.38 0.56
C ARG A 84 -20.34 12.86 0.87
N GLY A 85 -20.65 14.08 0.42
CA GLY A 85 -21.94 14.76 0.56
C GLY A 85 -22.03 15.73 1.74
N ASP A 86 -23.14 16.48 1.80
CA ASP A 86 -23.36 17.49 2.86
C ASP A 86 -23.53 16.88 4.26
N ASN A 87 -24.00 15.63 4.33
CA ASN A 87 -24.19 14.90 5.57
C ASN A 87 -22.95 14.12 6.05
N ARG A 88 -21.79 14.30 5.40
CA ARG A 88 -20.54 13.57 5.68
C ARG A 88 -20.13 13.54 7.15
N LEU A 89 -20.22 14.67 7.86
CA LEU A 89 -19.87 14.73 9.28
C LEU A 89 -20.89 13.95 10.13
N ALA A 90 -22.19 14.07 9.84
CA ALA A 90 -23.23 13.33 10.56
C ALA A 90 -23.07 11.81 10.36
N ARG A 91 -22.79 11.37 9.13
CA ARG A 91 -22.49 9.97 8.80
C ARG A 91 -21.25 9.47 9.54
N TRP A 92 -20.19 10.26 9.56
CA TRP A 92 -18.98 9.93 10.32
C TRP A 92 -19.28 9.77 11.80
N LEU A 93 -20.03 10.70 12.42
CA LEU A 93 -20.44 10.57 13.82
C LEU A 93 -21.26 9.30 14.09
N SER A 94 -22.17 8.92 13.18
CA SER A 94 -22.91 7.66 13.27
C SER A 94 -22.01 6.43 13.17
N TYR A 95 -21.03 6.44 12.26
CA TYR A 95 -20.02 5.38 12.16
C TYR A 95 -19.21 5.23 13.45
N ILE A 96 -18.77 6.36 14.00
CA ILE A 96 -17.98 6.43 15.23
C ILE A 96 -18.78 5.96 16.46
N GLU A 97 -20.07 6.30 16.54
CA GLU A 97 -20.98 5.76 17.56
C GLU A 97 -21.22 4.25 17.39
N ALA A 98 -21.34 3.75 16.16
CA ALA A 98 -21.42 2.32 15.88
C ALA A 98 -20.15 1.60 16.36
N LYS A 99 -18.96 2.16 16.13
CA LYS A 99 -17.69 1.59 16.62
C LYS A 99 -17.58 1.58 18.14
N ARG A 100 -18.06 2.62 18.82
CA ARG A 100 -18.12 2.66 20.29
C ARG A 100 -19.00 1.56 20.88
N THR A 101 -20.10 1.24 20.21
CA THR A 101 -21.14 0.33 20.71
C THR A 101 -21.09 -1.08 20.13
N GLU A 102 -20.20 -1.33 19.17
CA GLU A 102 -19.97 -2.61 18.49
C GLU A 102 -19.77 -3.75 19.51
N ARG A 103 -19.00 -3.49 20.57
CA ARG A 103 -18.77 -4.43 21.67
C ARG A 103 -19.68 -4.10 22.85
N LYS A 104 -20.93 -4.56 22.79
CA LYS A 104 -21.96 -4.33 23.83
C LYS A 104 -21.52 -4.67 25.26
N SER A 105 -20.58 -5.60 25.42
CA SER A 105 -20.04 -6.03 26.71
C SER A 105 -18.99 -5.09 27.29
N ILE A 106 -18.43 -4.17 26.49
CA ILE A 106 -17.41 -3.20 26.91
C ILE A 106 -18.08 -1.85 27.16
N LYS A 107 -17.96 -1.34 28.40
CA LYS A 107 -18.41 0.02 28.73
C LYS A 107 -17.42 1.04 28.18
N ALA A 108 -17.66 1.49 26.95
CA ALA A 108 -16.93 2.59 26.33
C ALA A 108 -17.63 3.93 26.57
N HIS A 109 -16.94 4.93 27.11
CA HIS A 109 -17.47 6.28 27.31
C HIS A 109 -16.63 7.34 26.59
N TYR A 110 -17.28 8.43 26.22
CA TYR A 110 -16.61 9.57 25.60
C TYR A 110 -15.67 10.25 26.60
N VAL A 111 -14.44 10.51 26.14
CA VAL A 111 -13.43 11.30 26.84
C VAL A 111 -13.30 12.68 26.19
N LEU A 112 -13.43 12.74 24.87
CA LEU A 112 -13.37 13.97 24.08
C LEU A 112 -14.37 13.88 22.92
N GLN A 113 -15.09 14.98 22.68
CA GLN A 113 -15.93 15.19 21.52
C GLN A 113 -15.72 16.63 21.01
N ASP A 114 -14.65 16.82 20.25
CA ASP A 114 -14.38 18.09 19.58
C ASP A 114 -14.88 18.03 18.14
N THR A 115 -16.18 18.29 17.98
CA THR A 115 -16.89 18.11 16.69
C THR A 115 -17.62 19.38 16.24
N LYS A 116 -17.60 20.44 17.05
CA LYS A 116 -18.28 21.72 16.81
C LYS A 116 -17.28 22.79 16.36
N GLY A 117 -17.80 23.91 15.86
CA GLY A 117 -16.99 25.05 15.41
C GLY A 117 -16.35 24.87 14.03
N ASP A 118 -15.52 25.83 13.64
CA ASP A 118 -15.01 25.97 12.27
C ASP A 118 -13.68 25.23 12.01
N SER A 119 -13.12 24.57 13.03
CA SER A 119 -11.91 23.76 12.85
C SER A 119 -12.15 22.68 11.78
N PRO A 120 -11.30 22.57 10.74
CA PRO A 120 -11.43 21.50 9.75
C PRO A 120 -11.19 20.12 10.35
N LEU A 121 -10.41 19.99 11.43
CA LEU A 121 -10.17 18.72 12.11
C LEU A 121 -11.15 18.54 13.27
N LYS A 122 -11.92 17.45 13.24
CA LYS A 122 -12.75 17.00 14.35
C LYS A 122 -12.09 15.83 15.05
N THR A 123 -12.24 15.73 16.37
CA THR A 123 -11.63 14.67 17.19
C THR A 123 -12.67 14.05 18.12
N VAL A 124 -12.75 12.71 18.09
CA VAL A 124 -13.55 11.94 19.05
C VAL A 124 -12.65 10.92 19.73
N VAL A 125 -12.75 10.82 21.05
CA VAL A 125 -12.01 9.83 21.85
C VAL A 125 -12.93 9.09 22.79
N TYR A 126 -12.78 7.77 22.83
CA TYR A 126 -13.40 6.89 23.81
C TYR A 126 -12.37 6.28 24.74
N TYR A 127 -12.78 6.04 25.97
CA TYR A 127 -12.10 5.13 26.86
C TYR A 127 -12.92 3.85 27.00
N ALA A 128 -12.30 2.71 26.71
CA ALA A 128 -12.88 1.38 26.85
C ALA A 128 -12.36 0.71 28.12
N ASP A 129 -13.27 0.28 28.98
CA ASP A 129 -12.92 -0.51 30.17
C ASP A 129 -13.01 -2.01 29.88
N ASN A 130 -11.88 -2.61 29.52
CA ASN A 130 -11.81 -4.00 29.07
C ASN A 130 -11.92 -5.03 30.22
N ARG A 131 -11.97 -4.59 31.49
CA ARG A 131 -11.98 -5.47 32.68
C ARG A 131 -13.19 -6.40 32.74
N GLU A 132 -14.38 -5.90 32.36
CA GLU A 132 -15.63 -6.65 32.46
C GLU A 132 -15.71 -7.81 31.45
N VAL A 133 -14.95 -7.74 30.35
CA VAL A 133 -15.00 -8.72 29.26
C VAL A 133 -13.80 -9.65 29.27
N MET A 134 -12.62 -9.14 29.61
CA MET A 134 -11.38 -9.94 29.65
C MET A 134 -11.26 -10.78 30.91
N VAL A 135 -12.11 -10.54 31.93
CA VAL A 135 -11.97 -11.13 33.28
C VAL A 135 -10.56 -10.91 33.84
N ASP A 136 -9.93 -9.81 33.43
CA ASP A 136 -8.57 -9.45 33.79
C ASP A 136 -8.58 -8.12 34.53
N LYS A 137 -8.23 -8.16 35.82
CA LYS A 137 -8.13 -6.96 36.68
C LYS A 137 -6.99 -6.03 36.23
N ASN A 138 -6.03 -6.55 35.49
CA ASN A 138 -4.86 -5.84 34.99
C ASN A 138 -4.98 -5.45 33.50
N ALA A 139 -6.18 -5.58 32.91
CA ALA A 139 -6.44 -5.14 31.55
C ALA A 139 -5.99 -3.67 31.34
N MET A 140 -5.30 -3.44 30.23
CA MET A 140 -4.73 -2.15 29.88
C MET A 140 -5.81 -1.05 29.80
N HIS A 141 -5.41 0.18 30.11
CA HIS A 141 -6.19 1.36 29.73
C HIS A 141 -6.24 1.45 28.21
N ASP A 142 -7.42 1.64 27.64
CA ASP A 142 -7.62 1.60 26.19
C ASP A 142 -8.35 2.87 25.72
N TYR A 143 -7.60 3.76 25.06
CA TYR A 143 -8.13 4.94 24.41
C TYR A 143 -8.26 4.71 22.91
N ASN A 144 -9.47 4.85 22.40
CA ASN A 144 -9.78 4.76 20.99
C ASN A 144 -10.01 6.17 20.44
N SER A 145 -9.06 6.64 19.62
CA SER A 145 -9.10 8.00 19.03
C SER A 145 -9.50 7.94 17.56
N PHE A 146 -10.33 8.89 17.15
CA PHE A 146 -10.80 9.04 15.77
C PHE A 146 -10.72 10.51 15.36
N PHE A 147 -10.28 10.75 14.14
CA PHE A 147 -10.14 12.08 13.57
C PHE A 147 -10.94 12.18 12.27
N PHE A 148 -11.50 13.35 12.02
CA PHE A 148 -12.18 13.66 10.77
C PHE A 148 -11.65 14.96 10.21
N LYS A 149 -10.99 14.92 9.05
CA LYS A 149 -10.58 16.12 8.35
C LYS A 149 -11.68 16.48 7.35
N ASP A 150 -12.35 17.59 7.60
CA ASP A 150 -13.43 18.10 6.76
C ASP A 150 -12.89 18.99 5.62
N PHE A 151 -13.44 18.79 4.42
CA PHE A 151 -13.15 19.58 3.22
C PHE A 151 -14.47 20.10 2.65
N PRO A 152 -15.02 21.20 3.21
CA PRO A 152 -16.38 21.63 2.91
C PRO A 152 -16.61 22.01 1.45
N GLN A 153 -15.62 22.65 0.82
CA GLN A 153 -15.71 23.08 -0.58
C GLN A 153 -15.82 21.90 -1.55
N GLN A 154 -15.30 20.74 -1.17
CA GLN A 154 -15.32 19.52 -1.96
C GLN A 154 -16.45 18.57 -1.54
N HIS A 155 -17.28 18.98 -0.56
CA HIS A 155 -18.31 18.14 0.03
C HIS A 155 -17.78 16.76 0.45
N MET A 156 -16.56 16.72 0.99
CA MET A 156 -15.89 15.48 1.40
C MET A 156 -15.22 15.62 2.77
N GLY A 157 -14.97 14.50 3.43
CA GLY A 157 -14.16 14.45 4.64
C GLY A 157 -13.54 13.08 4.84
N LEU A 158 -12.36 13.05 5.45
CA LEU A 158 -11.57 11.84 5.61
C LEU A 158 -11.57 11.40 7.08
N THR A 159 -11.94 10.14 7.33
CA THR A 159 -11.72 9.53 8.64
C THR A 159 -10.29 9.02 8.76
N MET A 160 -9.70 9.25 9.93
CA MET A 160 -8.39 8.73 10.30
C MET A 160 -8.49 8.16 11.71
N SER A 161 -7.68 7.14 11.98
CA SER A 161 -7.52 6.57 13.31
C SER A 161 -6.03 6.24 13.51
N PRO A 162 -5.52 5.98 14.73
CA PRO A 162 -4.07 5.87 14.97
C PRO A 162 -3.35 4.68 14.28
N GLY A 163 -2.26 4.08 14.78
CA GLY A 163 -1.55 2.93 14.16
C GLY A 163 -1.47 1.65 15.03
N LEU A 164 -0.32 1.01 15.22
CA LEU A 164 -0.25 -0.14 16.15
C LEU A 164 -0.14 0.26 17.64
N GLY A 165 0.04 1.55 17.96
CA GLY A 165 0.30 2.05 19.32
C GLY A 165 -0.69 3.12 19.83
N ARG A 166 -2.00 2.86 19.74
CA ARG A 166 -3.06 3.88 19.65
C ARG A 166 -3.58 4.50 20.96
N GLY A 167 -2.99 4.22 22.11
CA GLY A 167 -3.55 4.63 23.41
C GLY A 167 -3.78 3.48 24.38
N MET A 168 -2.98 2.43 24.28
CA MET A 168 -2.94 1.35 25.27
C MET A 168 -1.87 1.65 26.31
N PHE A 169 -2.25 1.65 27.60
CA PHE A 169 -1.32 1.86 28.70
C PHE A 169 -1.47 0.77 29.75
N GLU A 170 -0.35 0.37 30.36
CA GLU A 170 -0.39 -0.56 31.49
C GLU A 170 -1.31 -0.04 32.59
N ARG A 171 -2.02 -0.97 33.25
CA ARG A 171 -2.98 -0.59 34.29
C ARG A 171 -2.34 0.10 35.50
N SER A 172 -1.10 -0.24 35.79
CA SER A 172 -0.28 0.33 36.86
C SER A 172 0.25 1.73 36.53
N ASP A 173 0.15 2.18 35.28
CA ASP A 173 0.72 3.45 34.84
C ASP A 173 -0.11 4.62 35.37
N SER A 174 0.31 5.23 36.47
CA SER A 174 -0.36 6.40 37.06
C SER A 174 -0.39 7.64 36.15
N GLN A 175 0.48 7.70 35.14
CA GLN A 175 0.60 8.84 34.22
C GLN A 175 -0.12 8.62 32.88
N TYR A 176 -0.88 7.53 32.74
CA TYR A 176 -1.51 7.14 31.48
C TYR A 176 -2.32 8.27 30.82
N LYS A 177 -3.08 9.06 31.58
CA LYS A 177 -3.86 10.20 31.05
C LYS A 177 -2.98 11.30 30.46
N GLN A 178 -1.88 11.63 31.14
CA GLN A 178 -0.94 12.65 30.68
C GLN A 178 -0.21 12.17 29.42
N LYS A 179 0.26 10.92 29.42
CA LYS A 179 0.90 10.29 28.26
C LYS A 179 -0.05 10.23 27.07
N PHE A 180 -1.31 9.84 27.29
CA PHE A 180 -2.34 9.84 26.27
C PHE A 180 -2.59 11.25 25.72
N SER A 181 -2.72 12.27 26.58
CA SER A 181 -2.93 13.66 26.15
C SER A 181 -1.77 14.17 25.27
N GLN A 182 -0.52 13.79 25.60
CA GLN A 182 0.64 14.12 24.76
C GLN A 182 0.60 13.37 23.42
N GLN A 183 0.29 12.07 23.43
CA GLN A 183 0.15 11.28 22.21
C GLN A 183 -0.96 11.84 21.31
N LEU A 184 -2.13 12.19 21.87
CA LEU A 184 -3.25 12.74 21.14
C LEU A 184 -2.88 14.01 20.37
N LYS A 185 -2.09 14.91 20.97
CA LYS A 185 -1.61 16.13 20.29
C LYS A 185 -0.73 15.81 19.08
N VAL A 186 0.13 14.79 19.18
CA VAL A 186 0.96 14.35 18.05
C VAL A 186 0.07 13.74 16.96
N MET A 187 -0.89 12.90 17.32
CA MET A 187 -1.83 12.29 16.37
C MET A 187 -2.66 13.36 15.65
N GLN A 188 -3.19 14.36 16.36
CA GLN A 188 -3.89 15.51 15.77
C GLN A 188 -2.98 16.27 14.82
N GLY A 189 -1.74 16.57 15.22
CA GLY A 189 -0.76 17.26 14.36
C GLY A 189 -0.40 16.47 13.09
N LYS A 190 -0.45 15.14 13.12
CA LYS A 190 -0.33 14.31 11.91
C LYS A 190 -1.61 14.36 11.08
N ALA A 191 -2.79 14.22 11.69
CA ALA A 191 -4.06 14.27 10.98
C ALA A 191 -4.27 15.61 10.23
N GLU A 192 -3.74 16.72 10.76
CA GLU A 192 -3.76 18.02 10.10
C GLU A 192 -2.98 18.09 8.77
N GLN A 193 -2.02 17.18 8.55
CA GLN A 193 -1.15 17.16 7.37
C GLN A 193 -1.84 16.59 6.12
N VAL A 194 -3.10 16.15 6.23
CA VAL A 194 -3.90 15.77 5.06
C VAL A 194 -4.50 17.00 4.42
N HIS A 195 -4.23 17.17 3.13
CA HIS A 195 -4.72 18.27 2.32
C HIS A 195 -5.44 17.75 1.08
N TYR A 196 -6.53 18.44 0.71
CA TYR A 196 -7.07 18.33 -0.63
C TYR A 196 -6.11 19.01 -1.62
N ALA A 197 -5.73 18.28 -2.66
CA ALA A 197 -4.98 18.75 -3.81
C ALA A 197 -5.33 17.84 -4.99
N ALA A 198 -5.88 18.39 -6.08
CA ALA A 198 -6.22 17.58 -7.23
C ALA A 198 -4.96 17.13 -8.00
N TRP A 199 -5.04 15.95 -8.63
CA TRP A 199 -4.00 15.48 -9.55
C TRP A 199 -3.86 16.41 -10.78
N PRO A 200 -2.63 16.74 -11.23
CA PRO A 200 -1.33 16.34 -10.68
C PRO A 200 -0.95 17.09 -9.40
N HIS A 201 -0.52 16.32 -8.39
CA HIS A 201 -0.19 16.85 -7.08
C HIS A 201 1.09 17.71 -7.10
N THR A 202 1.00 18.92 -6.55
CA THR A 202 2.16 19.84 -6.43
C THR A 202 2.75 19.89 -5.03
N ARG A 203 2.03 19.37 -4.03
CA ARG A 203 2.48 19.32 -2.63
C ARG A 203 3.50 18.19 -2.40
N LEU A 204 4.45 18.46 -1.52
CA LEU A 204 5.43 17.48 -1.06
C LEU A 204 4.78 16.37 -0.22
N GLY A 205 5.44 15.22 -0.08
CA GLY A 205 4.93 14.09 0.70
C GLY A 205 4.38 12.96 -0.18
N LEU A 206 3.28 12.36 0.22
CA LEU A 206 2.68 11.21 -0.48
C LEU A 206 1.21 11.45 -0.81
N CYS A 207 0.70 10.76 -1.82
CA CYS A 207 -0.72 10.76 -2.18
C CYS A 207 -1.22 9.32 -2.25
N LEU A 208 -2.52 9.08 -2.10
CA LEU A 208 -3.09 7.73 -2.27
C LEU A 208 -4.13 7.66 -3.38
N ASP A 209 -4.68 8.82 -3.75
CA ASP A 209 -5.66 9.01 -4.80
C ASP A 209 -5.36 10.32 -5.56
N ASP A 210 -6.30 10.74 -6.40
CA ASP A 210 -6.21 11.97 -7.17
C ASP A 210 -6.66 13.24 -6.41
N GLU A 211 -7.11 13.13 -5.15
CA GLU A 211 -7.75 14.22 -4.42
C GLU A 211 -6.98 14.64 -3.16
N LEU A 212 -6.21 13.72 -2.55
CA LEU A 212 -5.63 13.89 -1.24
C LEU A 212 -4.11 13.68 -1.25
N VAL A 213 -3.43 14.59 -0.56
CA VAL A 213 -2.00 14.52 -0.26
C VAL A 213 -1.81 14.54 1.25
N PHE A 214 -0.98 13.63 1.73
CA PHE A 214 -0.41 13.68 3.05
C PHE A 214 0.94 14.38 3.00
N GLU A 215 0.96 15.63 3.45
CA GLU A 215 2.10 16.53 3.34
C GLU A 215 3.13 16.29 4.44
N GLN A 216 4.33 15.87 4.06
CA GLN A 216 5.41 15.58 4.99
C GLN A 216 6.72 16.25 4.58
N ALA A 217 7.03 17.40 5.17
CA ALA A 217 8.31 18.08 4.96
C ALA A 217 9.50 17.28 5.54
N GLN A 218 9.24 16.55 6.63
CA GLN A 218 10.15 15.60 7.24
C GLN A 218 9.43 14.25 7.36
N PRO A 219 9.79 13.26 6.52
CA PRO A 219 9.23 11.93 6.58
C PRO A 219 9.41 11.28 7.96
N SER A 220 8.45 10.43 8.33
CA SER A 220 8.57 9.56 9.50
C SER A 220 9.68 8.53 9.29
N SER A 221 10.24 7.96 10.36
CA SER A 221 11.13 6.78 10.27
C SER A 221 10.37 5.50 9.88
N ARG A 222 9.03 5.54 9.93
CA ARG A 222 8.13 4.45 9.53
C ARG A 222 6.92 5.02 8.80
N GLU A 223 6.71 4.52 7.61
CA GLU A 223 5.56 4.71 6.73
C GLU A 223 5.26 3.38 6.05
N ALA A 224 3.98 3.08 5.92
CA ALA A 224 3.50 2.00 5.08
C ALA A 224 2.34 2.51 4.23
N TYR A 225 2.32 2.16 2.94
CA TYR A 225 1.18 2.41 2.09
C TYR A 225 1.00 1.34 1.04
N LEU A 226 -0.25 1.15 0.63
CA LEU A 226 -0.67 0.23 -0.41
C LEU A 226 -1.61 0.98 -1.35
N VAL A 227 -1.35 0.92 -2.65
CA VAL A 227 -2.28 1.46 -3.65
C VAL A 227 -2.56 0.37 -4.67
N LYS A 228 -3.85 0.17 -4.97
CA LYS A 228 -4.34 -0.87 -5.87
C LYS A 228 -5.04 -0.26 -7.06
N PHE A 229 -4.74 -0.77 -8.24
CA PHE A 229 -5.32 -0.39 -9.51
C PHE A 229 -6.02 -1.57 -10.18
N TYR A 230 -7.13 -1.30 -10.84
CA TYR A 230 -7.94 -2.28 -11.55
C TYR A 230 -8.60 -1.64 -12.78
N ASN A 231 -8.62 -2.35 -13.90
CA ASN A 231 -9.27 -1.86 -15.13
C ASN A 231 -10.75 -2.23 -15.26
N GLY A 232 -11.36 -2.84 -14.24
CA GLY A 232 -12.72 -3.37 -14.35
C GLY A 232 -12.82 -4.76 -14.99
N LYS A 233 -11.70 -5.35 -15.48
CA LYS A 233 -11.63 -6.62 -16.20
C LYS A 233 -10.72 -7.66 -15.52
N ASN A 234 -9.60 -8.02 -16.14
CA ASN A 234 -8.69 -9.08 -15.67
C ASN A 234 -7.29 -8.55 -15.35
N THR A 235 -7.06 -7.23 -15.42
CA THR A 235 -5.77 -6.62 -15.16
C THR A 235 -5.78 -5.83 -13.86
N ARG A 236 -4.80 -6.12 -13.00
CA ARG A 236 -4.64 -5.58 -11.66
C ARG A 236 -3.18 -5.25 -11.41
N MET A 237 -2.94 -4.20 -10.65
CA MET A 237 -1.60 -3.84 -10.19
C MET A 237 -1.68 -3.23 -8.80
N ASN A 238 -0.83 -3.73 -7.92
CA ASN A 238 -0.68 -3.28 -6.55
C ASN A 238 0.72 -2.72 -6.38
N ILE A 239 0.86 -1.69 -5.55
CA ILE A 239 2.14 -1.20 -5.07
C ILE A 239 2.06 -1.08 -3.55
N ASP A 240 2.84 -1.91 -2.86
CA ASP A 240 3.03 -1.89 -1.41
C ASP A 240 4.40 -1.31 -1.11
N VAL A 241 4.45 -0.33 -0.22
CA VAL A 241 5.69 0.27 0.25
C VAL A 241 5.68 0.26 1.75
N THR A 242 6.73 -0.33 2.32
CA THR A 242 6.93 -0.38 3.77
C THR A 242 8.35 0.06 4.10
N SER A 243 8.48 1.06 4.96
CA SER A 243 9.75 1.44 5.57
C SER A 243 9.88 0.82 6.96
N TYR A 244 11.08 0.33 7.24
CA TYR A 244 11.37 -0.33 8.51
C TYR A 244 12.14 0.60 9.42
N GLY A 245 11.80 0.57 10.71
CA GLY A 245 12.54 1.35 11.70
C GLY A 245 13.98 0.85 11.88
N LYS A 246 14.75 1.60 12.65
CA LYS A 246 16.12 1.25 13.05
C LYS A 246 16.25 -0.20 13.55
N ASN A 247 17.39 -0.84 13.24
CA ASN A 247 17.75 -2.21 13.64
C ASN A 247 16.84 -3.31 13.05
N SER A 248 16.27 -3.08 11.87
CA SER A 248 15.43 -4.08 11.19
C SER A 248 16.18 -4.87 10.10
N ASP A 249 17.51 -4.75 10.01
CA ASP A 249 18.28 -5.29 8.88
C ASP A 249 18.18 -6.82 8.77
N ASP A 250 18.23 -7.54 9.88
CA ASP A 250 18.07 -9.00 9.90
C ASP A 250 16.65 -9.42 9.46
N TYR A 251 15.64 -8.67 9.88
CA TYR A 251 14.24 -8.91 9.50
C TYR A 251 14.05 -8.68 8.00
N ILE A 252 14.60 -7.59 7.47
CA ILE A 252 14.60 -7.28 6.03
C ILE A 252 15.31 -8.38 5.25
N ALA A 253 16.53 -8.75 5.65
CA ALA A 253 17.34 -9.75 4.97
C ALA A 253 16.63 -11.12 4.94
N LYS A 254 16.00 -11.50 6.06
CA LYS A 254 15.18 -12.71 6.14
C LYS A 254 13.99 -12.65 5.19
N GLY A 255 13.21 -11.56 5.19
CA GLY A 255 12.06 -11.40 4.30
C GLY A 255 12.44 -11.48 2.82
N ILE A 256 13.50 -10.77 2.40
CA ILE A 256 14.02 -10.82 1.03
C ILE A 256 14.48 -12.24 0.65
N LYS A 257 15.15 -12.95 1.59
CA LYS A 257 15.62 -14.32 1.36
C LYS A 257 14.46 -15.30 1.24
N GLU A 258 13.45 -15.21 2.09
CA GLU A 258 12.27 -16.06 2.06
C GLU A 258 11.48 -15.84 0.77
N ALA A 259 11.23 -14.59 0.38
CA ALA A 259 10.60 -14.24 -0.89
C ALA A 259 11.41 -14.78 -2.08
N SER A 260 12.73 -14.53 -2.09
CA SER A 260 13.62 -15.03 -3.17
C SER A 260 13.69 -16.55 -3.22
N GLY A 261 13.65 -17.23 -2.07
CA GLY A 261 13.73 -18.68 -1.98
C GLY A 261 12.45 -19.35 -2.49
N LEU A 262 11.29 -18.89 -2.04
CA LEU A 262 10.00 -19.36 -2.53
C LEU A 262 9.87 -19.11 -4.04
N LEU A 263 10.36 -17.96 -4.50
CA LEU A 263 10.25 -17.57 -5.90
C LEU A 263 11.37 -18.14 -6.80
N SER A 264 12.39 -18.79 -6.24
CA SER A 264 13.49 -19.40 -7.00
C SER A 264 13.04 -20.54 -7.94
N PHE A 265 11.83 -21.06 -7.74
CA PHE A 265 11.20 -22.04 -8.62
C PHE A 265 10.62 -21.43 -9.90
N PHE A 266 10.57 -20.09 -10.00
CA PHE A 266 10.05 -19.36 -11.16
C PHE A 266 11.16 -18.68 -11.95
N ALA A 267 10.88 -18.36 -13.21
CA ALA A 267 11.75 -17.52 -14.02
C ALA A 267 11.88 -16.14 -13.35
N SER A 268 13.12 -15.70 -13.12
CA SER A 268 13.39 -14.44 -12.44
C SER A 268 14.42 -13.61 -13.20
N THR A 269 14.26 -12.29 -13.18
CA THR A 269 15.19 -11.35 -13.80
C THR A 269 15.46 -10.17 -12.87
N ASN A 270 16.69 -9.68 -12.84
CA ASN A 270 17.01 -8.44 -12.15
C ASN A 270 16.46 -7.26 -12.97
N MET A 271 15.70 -6.38 -12.33
CA MET A 271 15.10 -5.22 -12.98
C MET A 271 15.08 -4.03 -12.03
N LYS A 272 15.50 -2.86 -12.53
CA LYS A 272 15.32 -1.60 -11.80
C LYS A 272 13.95 -1.00 -12.07
N VAL A 273 13.28 -0.59 -11.00
CA VAL A 273 11.98 0.11 -11.02
C VAL A 273 12.10 1.37 -10.15
N ALA A 274 11.67 2.52 -10.66
CA ALA A 274 11.83 3.83 -9.99
C ALA A 274 13.27 4.12 -9.48
N GLY A 275 14.29 3.58 -10.15
CA GLY A 275 15.71 3.71 -9.76
C GLY A 275 16.17 2.80 -8.61
N ARG A 276 15.34 1.88 -8.15
CA ARG A 276 15.63 0.90 -7.09
C ARG A 276 16.04 -0.45 -7.67
N GLU A 277 16.99 -1.13 -7.04
CA GLU A 277 17.35 -2.49 -7.44
C GLU A 277 16.27 -3.48 -7.00
N GLY A 278 15.94 -4.45 -7.86
CA GLY A 278 14.95 -5.45 -7.52
C GLY A 278 14.98 -6.68 -8.40
N LYS A 279 14.12 -7.64 -8.05
CA LYS A 279 13.91 -8.88 -8.80
C LYS A 279 12.47 -8.97 -9.25
N LEU A 280 12.28 -9.29 -10.53
CA LEU A 280 10.99 -9.53 -11.17
C LEU A 280 10.81 -11.04 -11.37
N PHE A 281 9.66 -11.54 -10.97
CA PHE A 281 9.16 -12.88 -11.23
C PHE A 281 7.89 -12.77 -12.05
N ILE A 282 7.79 -13.61 -13.09
CA ILE A 282 6.61 -13.67 -13.96
C ILE A 282 6.28 -15.14 -14.17
N SER A 283 4.99 -15.47 -14.09
CA SER A 283 4.45 -16.77 -14.43
C SER A 283 3.22 -16.62 -15.31
N ASP A 284 2.85 -17.71 -15.99
CA ASP A 284 1.53 -17.79 -16.59
C ASP A 284 0.47 -17.68 -15.50
N GLY A 285 -0.55 -16.87 -15.75
CA GLY A 285 -1.65 -16.72 -14.82
C GLY A 285 -2.72 -17.80 -14.97
N ASP A 286 -3.76 -17.70 -14.15
CA ASP A 286 -4.86 -18.66 -14.09
C ASP A 286 -5.74 -18.72 -15.36
N ARG A 287 -5.63 -17.71 -16.23
CA ARG A 287 -6.47 -17.51 -17.41
C ARG A 287 -5.63 -17.45 -18.70
N PRO A 288 -6.19 -17.89 -19.84
CA PRO A 288 -5.52 -17.72 -21.12
C PRO A 288 -5.16 -16.25 -21.38
N GLY A 289 -3.89 -15.99 -21.66
CA GLY A 289 -3.37 -14.64 -21.93
C GLY A 289 -3.14 -13.78 -20.69
N SER A 290 -3.28 -14.32 -19.47
CA SER A 290 -2.85 -13.64 -18.25
C SER A 290 -1.42 -14.01 -17.85
N SER A 291 -0.72 -13.05 -17.27
CA SER A 291 0.57 -13.23 -16.63
C SER A 291 0.53 -12.63 -15.24
N ASP A 292 0.90 -13.44 -14.25
CA ASP A 292 1.01 -13.01 -12.86
C ASP A 292 2.44 -12.55 -12.66
N PHE A 293 2.63 -11.43 -11.96
CA PHE A 293 3.95 -10.89 -11.71
C PHE A 293 4.11 -10.38 -10.30
N ARG A 294 5.36 -10.43 -9.84
CA ARG A 294 5.81 -9.79 -8.61
C ARG A 294 7.21 -9.25 -8.81
N TRP A 295 7.36 -7.96 -8.59
CA TRP A 295 8.65 -7.29 -8.44
C TRP A 295 8.82 -6.86 -6.98
N PHE A 296 10.01 -7.02 -6.42
CA PHE A 296 10.32 -6.45 -5.11
C PHE A 296 11.73 -5.88 -5.06
N SER A 297 11.91 -4.85 -4.23
CA SER A 297 13.21 -4.20 -4.04
C SER A 297 14.16 -5.09 -3.23
N THR A 298 15.41 -5.18 -3.67
CA THR A 298 16.48 -5.96 -3.03
C THR A 298 17.52 -5.09 -2.32
N ASP A 299 17.43 -3.77 -2.47
CA ASP A 299 18.31 -2.77 -1.85
C ASP A 299 17.69 -2.08 -0.63
N THR A 300 16.66 -2.68 -0.04
CA THR A 300 15.96 -2.17 1.16
C THR A 300 16.92 -1.95 2.33
N LYS A 301 16.74 -0.85 3.08
CA LYS A 301 17.52 -0.53 4.28
C LYS A 301 16.63 -0.19 5.46
N SER A 302 17.09 -0.49 6.67
CA SER A 302 16.46 0.00 7.89
C SER A 302 16.65 1.51 8.05
N ASP A 303 15.71 2.16 8.73
CA ASP A 303 15.70 3.60 9.02
C ASP A 303 15.83 4.47 7.76
N SER A 304 15.22 4.02 6.65
CA SER A 304 15.33 4.66 5.35
C SER A 304 14.00 4.66 4.61
N ILE A 305 13.51 5.86 4.30
CA ILE A 305 12.35 6.06 3.41
C ILE A 305 12.80 5.98 1.97
N ARG A 306 13.99 6.54 1.67
CA ARG A 306 14.59 6.48 0.33
C ARG A 306 14.80 5.04 -0.13
N PHE A 307 15.23 4.17 0.80
CA PHE A 307 15.43 2.75 0.60
C PHE A 307 14.38 1.90 1.34
N ALA A 308 13.12 2.37 1.39
CA ALA A 308 11.99 1.55 1.83
C ALA A 308 11.85 0.30 0.97
N HIS A 309 11.24 -0.75 1.52
CA HIS A 309 10.87 -1.92 0.74
C HIS A 309 9.68 -1.59 -0.13
N ILE A 310 9.76 -2.02 -1.39
CA ILE A 310 8.70 -1.85 -2.37
C ILE A 310 8.40 -3.23 -2.93
N GLU A 311 7.14 -3.60 -2.94
CA GLU A 311 6.61 -4.73 -3.68
C GLU A 311 5.58 -4.20 -4.68
N ILE A 312 5.68 -4.68 -5.91
CA ILE A 312 4.74 -4.37 -6.99
C ILE A 312 4.31 -5.70 -7.60
N ASP A 313 3.05 -6.05 -7.43
CA ASP A 313 2.49 -7.31 -7.87
C ASP A 313 1.18 -7.11 -8.62
N GLY A 314 0.76 -8.14 -9.35
CA GLY A 314 -0.55 -8.13 -9.99
C GLY A 314 -0.64 -9.15 -11.11
N ASP A 315 -1.68 -8.98 -11.91
CA ASP A 315 -2.04 -9.83 -13.03
C ASP A 315 -2.25 -8.94 -14.24
N VAL A 316 -1.66 -9.27 -15.38
CA VAL A 316 -1.89 -8.56 -16.64
C VAL A 316 -2.51 -9.51 -17.63
N ASN A 317 -3.69 -9.18 -18.15
CA ASN A 317 -4.32 -9.96 -19.21
C ASN A 317 -4.22 -9.22 -20.54
N ILE A 318 -3.49 -9.79 -21.50
CA ILE A 318 -3.29 -9.15 -22.80
C ILE A 318 -4.60 -8.99 -23.59
N ASN A 319 -5.60 -9.83 -23.33
CA ASN A 319 -6.91 -9.72 -23.97
C ASN A 319 -7.70 -8.49 -23.49
N ASP A 320 -7.30 -7.87 -22.38
CA ASP A 320 -7.91 -6.62 -21.93
C ASP A 320 -7.46 -5.43 -22.81
N TYR A 321 -6.34 -5.58 -23.53
CA TYR A 321 -5.68 -4.55 -24.35
C TYR A 321 -5.42 -5.04 -25.79
N PRO A 322 -6.45 -5.08 -26.66
CA PRO A 322 -6.29 -5.50 -28.06
C PRO A 322 -5.22 -4.73 -28.84
N GLU A 323 -4.93 -3.49 -28.44
CA GLU A 323 -3.90 -2.61 -29.00
C GLU A 323 -2.48 -3.15 -28.77
N LEU A 324 -2.29 -4.03 -27.77
CA LEU A 324 -1.02 -4.69 -27.45
C LEU A 324 -0.84 -6.03 -28.19
N LYS A 325 -1.71 -6.33 -29.16
CA LYS A 325 -1.68 -7.58 -29.94
C LYS A 325 -0.32 -7.75 -30.63
N GLY A 326 0.37 -8.84 -30.30
CA GLY A 326 1.71 -9.16 -30.81
C GLY A 326 2.79 -9.11 -29.75
N LEU A 327 2.51 -8.49 -28.60
CA LEU A 327 3.33 -8.63 -27.39
C LEU A 327 2.95 -9.91 -26.65
N ASN A 328 3.85 -10.38 -25.78
CA ASN A 328 3.53 -11.36 -24.75
C ASN A 328 3.34 -10.69 -23.38
N GLY A 329 2.77 -11.40 -22.41
CA GLY A 329 2.51 -10.84 -21.08
C GLY A 329 3.78 -10.37 -20.34
N THR A 330 4.94 -10.98 -20.59
CA THR A 330 6.21 -10.51 -20.05
C THR A 330 6.55 -9.11 -20.55
N GLU A 331 6.42 -8.85 -21.85
CA GLU A 331 6.69 -7.53 -22.43
C GLU A 331 5.78 -6.44 -21.86
N VAL A 332 4.50 -6.75 -21.65
CA VAL A 332 3.54 -5.80 -21.05
C VAL A 332 3.88 -5.51 -19.59
N VAL A 333 4.17 -6.54 -18.79
CA VAL A 333 4.61 -6.38 -17.39
C VAL A 333 5.86 -5.51 -17.28
N TYR A 334 6.86 -5.74 -18.15
CA TYR A 334 8.06 -4.90 -18.21
C TYR A 334 7.72 -3.44 -18.51
N GLY A 335 6.81 -3.19 -19.45
CA GLY A 335 6.37 -1.84 -19.79
C GLY A 335 5.68 -1.12 -18.63
N PHE A 336 4.77 -1.79 -17.91
CA PHE A 336 4.10 -1.22 -16.73
C PHE A 336 5.10 -0.89 -15.62
N LEU A 337 6.02 -1.82 -15.32
CA LEU A 337 7.05 -1.59 -14.31
C LEU A 337 8.03 -0.48 -14.69
N LYS A 338 8.34 -0.31 -15.99
CA LYS A 338 9.14 0.84 -16.48
C LYS A 338 8.41 2.18 -16.37
N GLY A 339 7.08 2.18 -16.35
CA GLY A 339 6.24 3.36 -16.14
C GLY A 339 6.22 3.86 -14.68
N VAL A 340 6.76 3.09 -13.74
CA VAL A 340 6.83 3.49 -12.32
C VAL A 340 8.04 4.40 -12.10
N THR A 341 7.77 5.61 -11.66
CA THR A 341 8.79 6.64 -11.41
C THR A 341 8.55 7.33 -10.07
N ILE A 342 9.56 8.01 -9.53
CA ILE A 342 9.39 8.85 -8.34
C ILE A 342 8.50 10.03 -8.73
N ARG A 343 7.44 10.29 -7.96
CA ARG A 343 6.56 11.45 -8.18
C ARG A 343 7.37 12.73 -7.97
N PRO A 344 7.21 13.77 -8.81
CA PRO A 344 7.68 15.11 -8.49
C PRO A 344 7.25 15.49 -7.07
N ASN A 345 8.17 16.01 -6.27
CA ASN A 345 7.96 16.35 -4.84
C ASN A 345 7.67 15.16 -3.89
N GLY A 346 7.59 13.93 -4.40
CA GLY A 346 7.33 12.72 -3.60
C GLY A 346 8.46 12.34 -2.64
N MET A 347 9.70 12.62 -3.05
CA MET A 347 10.92 12.35 -2.28
C MET A 347 11.60 13.63 -1.76
N MET A 348 10.95 14.79 -1.87
CA MET A 348 11.50 16.02 -1.30
C MET A 348 11.52 15.95 0.23
N GLY A 349 12.61 16.41 0.84
CA GLY A 349 12.80 16.32 2.29
C GLY A 349 13.19 14.93 2.80
N VAL A 350 13.23 13.90 1.93
CA VAL A 350 13.73 12.57 2.28
C VAL A 350 15.26 12.62 2.31
N THR A 351 15.83 12.72 3.50
CA THR A 351 17.28 12.71 3.71
C THR A 351 17.84 11.33 4.04
N LYS A 352 16.98 10.36 4.37
CA LYS A 352 17.34 8.99 4.74
C LYS A 352 16.42 7.98 4.10
#